data_AF-A0A392QE42-F1
#
_entry.id   AF-A0A392QE42-F1
#
_cell.length_a   1.000
_cell.length_b   1.000
_cell.length_c   1.000
_cell.angle_alpha   90.00
_cell.angle_beta   90.00
_cell.angle_gamma   90.00
#
_symmetry.space_group_name_H-M   'P 1'
#
loop_
_entity.id
_entity.type
_entity.pdbx_description
1 polymer ?
#
loop_
_entity_poly.entity_id
_entity_poly.type
_entity_poly.pdbx_seq_one_letter_code
_entity_poly.pdbx_strand_id
1 'polypeptide(L)'
;MNEMVDKGVDPNVVSYSTVISCLSDMGNIDLSLAVFGQMFVRGCSPNVHTFTSLIKGYFVRGRLGDALGLWNLMIREGVWPNVVSYNTLIHGLCSNGNMDEAISVWNQMEKDFVRPNVTTYSTIINGFAKSGDLISACEVWNKMINCGCRPNVVAYTCMVDVLCQMSMFDRAFDLID
;
A
#
# COMPACT_ATOMS: atom_id res chain seq x y z
N MET A 1 2.05 27.52 13.48
CA MET A 1 1.39 26.20 13.57
C MET A 1 1.00 25.93 15.03
N ASN A 2 0.20 26.81 15.66
CA ASN A 2 -0.25 26.64 17.04
C ASN A 2 -1.65 27.26 17.31
N GLU A 3 -2.39 27.68 16.27
CA GLU A 3 -3.67 28.39 16.48
C GLU A 3 -4.67 27.59 17.32
N MET A 4 -4.73 26.26 17.15
CA MET A 4 -5.57 25.40 18.00
C MET A 4 -5.19 25.55 19.48
N VAL A 5 -3.89 25.50 19.79
CA VAL A 5 -3.35 25.65 21.14
C VAL A 5 -3.59 27.06 21.68
N ASP A 6 -3.37 28.08 20.85
CA ASP A 6 -3.60 29.48 21.21
C ASP A 6 -5.09 29.74 21.53
N LYS A 7 -6.00 28.93 20.97
CA LYS A 7 -7.45 28.93 21.24
C LYS A 7 -7.87 27.93 22.32
N GLY A 8 -6.93 27.29 23.01
CA GLY A 8 -7.20 26.35 24.11
C GLY A 8 -7.70 24.97 23.66
N VAL A 9 -7.46 24.59 22.41
CA VAL A 9 -7.83 23.29 21.84
C VAL A 9 -6.58 22.48 21.53
N ASP A 10 -6.42 21.32 22.16
CA ASP A 10 -5.26 20.47 21.93
C ASP A 10 -5.40 19.65 20.63
N PRO A 11 -4.38 19.66 19.74
CA PRO A 11 -4.33 18.76 18.61
C PRO A 11 -4.28 17.30 19.06
N ASN A 12 -5.07 16.45 18.42
CA ASN A 12 -5.13 15.01 18.70
C ASN A 12 -4.60 14.17 17.53
N VAL A 13 -4.66 12.83 17.66
CA VAL A 13 -4.21 11.88 16.63
C VAL A 13 -4.83 12.15 15.26
N VAL A 14 -6.10 12.55 15.20
CA VAL A 14 -6.78 12.86 13.93
C VAL A 14 -6.19 14.12 13.28
N SER A 15 -5.92 15.14 14.09
CA SER A 15 -5.33 16.41 13.63
C SER A 15 -3.95 16.16 13.00
N TYR A 16 -3.07 15.44 13.70
CA TYR A 16 -1.74 15.10 13.20
C TYR A 16 -1.79 14.18 11.98
N SER A 17 -2.56 13.08 12.04
CA SER A 17 -2.60 12.09 10.96
C SER A 17 -3.19 12.64 9.67
N THR A 18 -4.10 13.62 9.75
CA THR A 18 -4.64 14.34 8.58
C THR A 18 -3.56 15.15 7.90
N VAL A 19 -2.80 15.94 8.66
CA VAL A 19 -1.70 16.76 8.11
C VAL A 19 -0.60 15.88 7.54
N ILE A 20 -0.22 14.81 8.25
CA ILE A 20 0.79 13.84 7.79
C ILE A 20 0.34 13.20 6.47
N SER A 21 -0.91 12.72 6.38
CA SER A 21 -1.44 12.11 5.16
C SER A 21 -1.39 13.06 3.97
N CYS A 22 -1.84 14.30 4.16
CA CYS A 22 -1.81 15.34 3.12
C CYS A 22 -0.38 15.62 2.62
N LEU A 23 0.57 15.79 3.55
CA LEU A 23 1.97 16.06 3.20
C LEU A 23 2.65 14.88 2.51
N SER A 24 2.40 13.66 2.98
CA SER A 24 2.92 12.44 2.36
C SER A 24 2.40 12.26 0.93
N ASP A 25 1.12 12.55 0.70
CA ASP A 25 0.51 12.47 -0.64
C ASP A 25 1.07 13.53 -1.60
N MET A 26 1.43 14.71 -1.09
CA MET A 26 2.18 15.74 -1.84
C MET A 26 3.67 15.41 -1.98
N GLY A 27 4.14 14.32 -1.38
CA GLY A 27 5.55 13.93 -1.34
C GLY A 27 6.44 14.88 -0.52
N ASN A 28 5.87 15.73 0.34
CA ASN A 28 6.62 16.59 1.25
C ASN A 28 6.98 15.83 2.53
N ILE A 29 7.94 14.90 2.38
CA ILE A 29 8.31 13.94 3.43
C ILE A 29 9.00 14.61 4.61
N ASP A 30 9.79 15.66 4.38
CA ASP A 30 10.49 16.34 5.46
C ASP A 30 9.50 17.01 6.42
N LEU A 31 8.47 17.68 5.88
CA LEU A 31 7.44 18.28 6.71
C LEU A 31 6.54 17.21 7.34
N SER A 32 6.21 16.11 6.63
CA SER A 32 5.40 15.03 7.20
C SER A 32 6.11 14.38 8.40
N LEU A 33 7.44 14.19 8.34
CA LEU A 33 8.25 13.68 9.45
C LEU A 33 8.36 14.69 10.59
N ALA A 34 8.47 15.99 10.29
CA ALA A 34 8.46 17.02 11.33
C ALA A 34 7.15 17.00 12.13
N VAL A 35 6.01 16.88 11.43
CA VAL A 35 4.69 16.74 12.08
C VAL A 35 4.58 15.41 12.85
N PHE A 36 5.13 14.32 12.30
CA PHE A 36 5.20 13.03 12.99
C PHE A 36 6.03 13.11 14.29
N GLY A 37 7.17 13.79 14.29
CA GLY A 37 7.98 14.01 15.50
C GLY A 37 7.26 14.88 16.53
N GLN A 38 6.56 15.93 16.10
CA GLN A 38 5.74 16.76 16.99
C GLN A 38 4.63 15.97 17.69
N MET A 39 4.06 14.99 17.00
CA MET A 39 3.05 14.09 17.55
C MET A 39 3.56 13.39 18.82
N PHE A 40 4.78 12.87 18.81
CA PHE A 40 5.41 12.25 19.98
C PHE A 40 5.71 13.25 21.11
N VAL A 41 6.25 14.43 20.78
CA VAL A 41 6.56 15.48 21.77
C VAL A 41 5.30 15.91 22.54
N ARG A 42 4.14 15.85 21.88
CA ARG A 42 2.83 16.19 22.45
C ARG A 42 2.11 15.00 23.08
N GLY A 43 2.77 13.85 23.23
CA GLY A 43 2.20 12.65 23.85
C GLY A 43 1.09 11.98 23.03
N CYS A 44 0.98 12.29 21.75
CA CYS A 44 0.04 11.62 20.85
C CYS A 44 0.71 10.39 20.23
N SER A 45 0.14 9.19 20.47
CA SER A 45 0.69 7.96 19.89
C SER A 45 0.25 7.79 18.43
N PRO A 46 1.19 7.57 17.48
CA PRO A 46 0.84 7.29 16.10
C PRO A 46 0.08 5.97 15.96
N ASN A 47 -0.79 5.91 14.96
CA ASN A 47 -1.59 4.73 14.64
C ASN A 47 -1.22 4.18 13.24
N VAL A 48 -1.84 3.06 12.86
CA VAL A 48 -1.60 2.40 11.57
C VAL A 48 -1.78 3.35 10.37
N HIS A 49 -2.76 4.26 10.43
CA HIS A 49 -3.00 5.25 9.37
C HIS A 49 -1.82 6.23 9.23
N THR A 50 -1.26 6.68 10.36
CA THR A 50 -0.13 7.61 10.39
C THR A 50 1.11 6.98 9.73
N PHE A 51 1.44 5.75 10.12
CA PHE A 51 2.55 5.01 9.52
C PHE A 51 2.32 4.70 8.05
N THR A 52 1.13 4.20 7.69
CA THR A 52 0.78 3.87 6.30
C THR A 52 0.92 5.07 5.38
N SER A 53 0.49 6.25 5.84
CA SER A 53 0.62 7.50 5.09
C SER A 53 2.08 7.87 4.83
N LEU A 54 2.95 7.81 5.84
CA LEU A 54 4.37 8.10 5.68
C LEU A 54 5.07 7.09 4.76
N ILE A 55 4.78 5.80 4.94
CA ILE A 55 5.31 4.71 4.09
C ILE A 55 4.94 4.95 2.63
N LYS A 56 3.68 5.27 2.34
CA LYS A 56 3.22 5.65 0.99
C LYS A 56 4.04 6.81 0.42
N GLY A 57 4.23 7.87 1.22
CA GLY A 57 5.01 9.03 0.81
C GLY A 57 6.46 8.70 0.43
N TYR A 58 7.12 7.84 1.20
CA TYR A 58 8.48 7.38 0.87
C TYR A 58 8.54 6.59 -0.43
N PHE A 59 7.56 5.72 -0.69
CA PHE A 59 7.48 4.99 -1.96
C PHE A 59 7.30 5.91 -3.16
N VAL A 60 6.49 6.98 -3.04
CA VAL A 60 6.32 8.00 -4.10
C VAL A 60 7.65 8.69 -4.43
N ARG A 61 8.56 8.81 -3.45
CA ARG A 61 9.90 9.40 -3.64
C ARG A 61 10.99 8.38 -3.98
N GLY A 62 10.64 7.10 -4.20
CA GLY A 62 11.61 6.03 -4.48
C GLY A 62 12.53 5.69 -3.30
N ARG A 63 12.17 6.13 -2.08
CA ARG A 63 12.97 5.94 -0.85
C ARG A 63 12.58 4.64 -0.15
N LEU A 64 12.86 3.52 -0.82
CA LEU A 64 12.49 2.16 -0.37
C LEU A 64 12.98 1.83 1.04
N GLY A 65 14.26 2.07 1.32
CA GLY A 65 14.87 1.72 2.61
C GLY A 65 14.20 2.43 3.80
N ASP A 66 13.83 3.70 3.61
CA ASP A 66 13.13 4.48 4.63
C ASP A 66 11.69 3.99 4.84
N ALA A 67 11.00 3.60 3.77
CA ALA A 67 9.66 3.01 3.84
C ALA A 67 9.66 1.71 4.67
N LEU A 68 10.64 0.84 4.41
CA LEU A 68 10.83 -0.41 5.18
C LEU A 68 11.25 -0.13 6.62
N GLY A 69 12.07 0.91 6.85
CA GLY A 69 12.41 1.38 8.19
C GLY A 69 11.17 1.79 9.01
N LEU A 70 10.24 2.54 8.40
CA LEU A 70 8.98 2.91 9.04
C LEU A 70 8.03 1.73 9.24
N TRP A 71 8.00 0.76 8.32
CA TRP A 71 7.24 -0.47 8.51
C TRP A 71 7.72 -1.25 9.74
N ASN A 72 9.04 -1.41 9.88
CA ASN A 72 9.64 -2.08 11.03
C ASN A 72 9.41 -1.28 12.33
N LEU A 73 9.48 0.05 12.27
CA LEU A 73 9.14 0.91 13.39
C LEU A 73 7.69 0.72 13.84
N MET A 74 6.74 0.70 12.90
CA MET A 74 5.32 0.48 13.18
C MET A 74 5.10 -0.81 13.98
N ILE A 75 5.72 -1.93 13.54
CA ILE A 75 5.63 -3.22 14.23
C ILE A 75 6.30 -3.16 15.62
N ARG A 76 7.47 -2.53 15.73
CA ARG A 76 8.21 -2.42 17.00
C ARG A 76 7.45 -1.61 18.06
N GLU A 77 6.72 -0.59 17.64
CA GLU A 77 5.87 0.21 18.53
C GLU A 77 4.52 -0.48 18.86
N GLY A 78 4.34 -1.75 18.44
CA GLY A 78 3.13 -2.52 18.70
C GLY A 78 1.91 -2.08 17.87
N VAL A 79 2.13 -1.29 16.82
CA VAL A 79 1.07 -0.88 15.90
C VAL A 79 0.91 -1.95 14.83
N TRP A 80 -0.16 -2.75 14.94
CA TRP A 80 -0.38 -3.88 14.04
C TRP A 80 -0.80 -3.44 12.63
N PRO A 81 -0.13 -3.95 11.58
CA PRO A 81 -0.56 -3.72 10.21
C PRO A 81 -1.96 -4.29 9.94
N ASN A 82 -2.71 -3.63 9.06
CA ASN A 82 -3.99 -4.11 8.53
C ASN A 82 -3.92 -4.30 7.01
N VAL A 83 -5.03 -4.68 6.39
CA VAL A 83 -5.12 -4.90 4.93
C VAL A 83 -4.66 -3.67 4.11
N VAL A 84 -4.93 -2.45 4.60
CA VAL A 84 -4.58 -1.21 3.90
C VAL A 84 -3.07 -0.95 3.98
N SER A 85 -2.46 -1.14 5.16
CA SER A 85 -1.01 -0.97 5.31
C SER A 85 -0.23 -2.02 4.52
N TYR A 86 -0.70 -3.28 4.53
CA TYR A 86 -0.11 -4.35 3.71
C TYR A 86 -0.20 -4.04 2.21
N ASN A 87 -1.38 -3.67 1.73
CA ASN A 87 -1.55 -3.30 0.32
C ASN A 87 -0.69 -2.10 -0.08
N THR A 88 -0.51 -1.13 0.82
CA THR A 88 0.38 0.03 0.59
C THR A 88 1.83 -0.42 0.44
N LEU A 89 2.30 -1.31 1.31
CA LEU A 89 3.65 -1.84 1.26
C LEU A 89 3.89 -2.66 -0.02
N ILE A 90 2.98 -3.59 -0.32
CA ILE A 90 3.03 -4.44 -1.52
C ILE A 90 3.03 -3.57 -2.79
N HIS A 91 2.12 -2.59 -2.89
CA HIS A 91 2.05 -1.70 -4.04
C HIS A 91 3.34 -0.89 -4.22
N GLY A 92 3.89 -0.37 -3.12
CA GLY A 92 5.15 0.35 -3.11
C GLY A 92 6.31 -0.49 -3.64
N LEU A 93 6.43 -1.73 -3.15
CA LEU A 93 7.45 -2.68 -3.58
C LEU A 93 7.33 -3.05 -5.07
N CYS A 94 6.13 -3.42 -5.53
CA CYS A 94 5.87 -3.71 -6.94
C CYS A 94 6.21 -2.52 -7.84
N SER A 95 5.80 -1.30 -7.45
CA SER A 95 6.04 -0.09 -8.25
C SER A 95 7.52 0.30 -8.34
N ASN A 96 8.33 -0.14 -7.39
CA ASN A 96 9.78 0.06 -7.37
C ASN A 96 10.55 -1.16 -7.92
N GLY A 97 9.87 -2.13 -8.54
CA GLY A 97 10.49 -3.30 -9.15
C GLY A 97 10.95 -4.39 -8.18
N ASN A 98 10.58 -4.32 -6.90
CA ASN A 98 10.99 -5.27 -5.86
C ASN A 98 9.93 -6.37 -5.70
N MET A 99 9.74 -7.17 -6.75
CA MET A 99 8.65 -8.16 -6.79
C MET A 99 8.83 -9.29 -5.77
N ASP A 100 10.06 -9.79 -5.59
CA ASP A 100 10.35 -10.86 -4.62
C ASP A 100 9.97 -10.47 -3.19
N GLU A 101 10.31 -9.25 -2.78
CA GLU A 101 9.94 -8.71 -1.48
C GLU A 101 8.42 -8.48 -1.38
N ALA A 102 7.76 -8.04 -2.46
CA ALA A 102 6.31 -7.90 -2.49
C ALA A 102 5.59 -9.23 -2.26
N ILE A 103 6.10 -10.33 -2.84
CA ILE A 103 5.60 -11.69 -2.60
C ILE A 103 5.88 -12.15 -1.17
N SER A 104 7.07 -11.87 -0.63
CA SER A 104 7.39 -12.13 0.79
C SER A 104 6.39 -11.45 1.74
N VAL A 105 6.10 -10.17 1.50
CA VAL A 105 5.12 -9.39 2.28
C VAL A 105 3.71 -9.93 2.12
N TRP A 106 3.28 -10.32 0.91
CA TRP A 106 1.98 -10.96 0.70
C TRP A 106 1.87 -12.29 1.47
N ASN A 107 2.91 -13.12 1.45
CA ASN A 107 2.93 -14.35 2.25
C ASN A 107 2.88 -14.05 3.75
N GLN A 108 3.55 -12.99 4.21
CA GLN A 108 3.49 -12.57 5.61
C GLN A 108 2.10 -12.07 6.01
N MET A 109 1.41 -11.35 5.12
CA MET A 109 0.02 -10.91 5.33
C MET A 109 -0.91 -12.09 5.63
N GLU A 110 -0.79 -13.20 4.89
CA GLU A 110 -1.56 -14.43 5.13
C GLU A 110 -1.18 -15.10 6.46
N LYS A 111 0.12 -15.14 6.81
CA LYS A 111 0.61 -15.67 8.10
C LYS A 111 0.13 -14.87 9.31
N ASP A 112 -0.04 -13.57 9.13
CA ASP A 112 -0.59 -12.66 10.14
C ASP A 112 -2.12 -12.70 10.20
N PHE A 113 -2.76 -13.64 9.48
CA PHE A 113 -4.20 -13.80 9.38
C PHE A 113 -4.92 -12.56 8.82
N VAL A 114 -4.22 -11.70 8.09
CA VAL A 114 -4.81 -10.57 7.37
C VAL A 114 -5.24 -11.07 5.98
N ARG A 115 -6.55 -11.13 5.74
CA ARG A 115 -7.07 -11.71 4.49
C ARG A 115 -6.76 -10.80 3.27
N PRO A 116 -6.09 -11.31 2.22
CA PRO A 116 -5.94 -10.62 0.96
C PRO A 116 -7.30 -10.24 0.36
N ASN A 117 -7.41 -9.04 -0.21
CA ASN A 117 -8.62 -8.57 -0.87
C ASN A 117 -8.36 -8.28 -2.35
N VAL A 118 -9.40 -7.81 -3.05
CA VAL A 118 -9.30 -7.49 -4.49
C VAL A 118 -8.16 -6.52 -4.80
N THR A 119 -7.88 -5.55 -3.92
CA THR A 119 -6.76 -4.63 -4.08
C THR A 119 -5.42 -5.35 -3.97
N THR A 120 -5.27 -6.30 -3.04
CA THR A 120 -4.05 -7.12 -2.92
C THR A 120 -3.77 -7.87 -4.22
N TYR A 121 -4.75 -8.64 -4.70
CA TYR A 121 -4.60 -9.43 -5.93
C TYR A 121 -4.34 -8.55 -7.16
N SER A 122 -5.11 -7.48 -7.34
CA SER A 122 -4.94 -6.57 -8.49
C SER A 122 -3.54 -5.94 -8.49
N THR A 123 -3.02 -5.59 -7.31
CA THR A 123 -1.67 -5.01 -7.16
C THR A 123 -0.59 -5.99 -7.59
N ILE A 124 -0.68 -7.25 -7.15
CA ILE A 124 0.29 -8.30 -7.50
C ILE A 124 0.22 -8.66 -8.99
N ILE A 125 -0.99 -8.82 -9.55
CA ILE A 125 -1.19 -9.09 -10.99
C ILE A 125 -0.53 -7.99 -11.83
N ASN A 126 -0.81 -6.73 -11.50
CA ASN A 126 -0.20 -5.59 -12.16
C ASN A 126 1.33 -5.53 -11.97
N GLY A 127 1.83 -5.93 -10.80
CA GLY A 127 3.26 -6.06 -10.53
C GLY A 127 3.94 -7.06 -11.48
N PHE A 128 3.39 -8.27 -11.59
CA PHE A 128 3.88 -9.30 -12.50
C PHE A 128 3.76 -8.91 -13.97
N ALA A 129 2.66 -8.28 -14.37
CA ALA A 129 2.47 -7.76 -15.72
C ALA A 129 3.60 -6.77 -16.09
N LYS A 130 3.88 -5.81 -15.21
CA LYS A 130 4.94 -4.81 -15.41
C LYS A 130 6.34 -5.41 -15.43
N SER A 131 6.59 -6.51 -14.72
CA SER A 131 7.87 -7.23 -14.78
C SER A 131 7.97 -8.18 -15.98
N GLY A 132 6.91 -8.31 -16.78
CA GLY A 132 6.86 -9.23 -17.93
C GLY A 132 6.60 -10.70 -17.56
N ASP A 133 6.34 -11.01 -16.29
CA ASP A 133 6.03 -12.37 -15.84
C ASP A 133 4.51 -12.62 -15.93
N LEU A 134 4.05 -12.74 -17.17
CA LEU A 134 2.63 -12.87 -17.47
C LEU A 134 2.03 -14.20 -16.96
N ILE A 135 2.86 -15.25 -16.82
CA ILE A 135 2.43 -16.55 -16.31
C ILE A 135 2.04 -16.43 -14.84
N SER A 136 2.91 -15.85 -14.01
CA SER A 136 2.62 -15.60 -12.59
C SER A 136 1.41 -14.68 -12.42
N ALA A 137 1.22 -13.69 -13.30
CA ALA A 137 0.04 -12.83 -13.29
C ALA A 137 -1.26 -13.65 -13.46
N CYS A 138 -1.29 -14.58 -14.43
CA CYS A 138 -2.42 -15.49 -14.66
C CYS A 138 -2.65 -16.46 -13.48
N GLU A 139 -1.59 -16.96 -12.85
CA GLU A 139 -1.71 -17.82 -11.66
C GLU A 139 -2.35 -17.08 -10.49
N VAL A 140 -1.96 -15.82 -10.27
CA VAL A 140 -2.54 -14.97 -9.23
C VAL A 140 -4.00 -14.64 -9.52
N TRP A 141 -4.35 -14.38 -10.79
CA TRP A 141 -5.75 -14.24 -11.22
C TRP A 141 -6.56 -15.50 -10.88
N ASN A 142 -6.06 -16.68 -11.23
CA ASN A 142 -6.75 -17.94 -10.91
C ASN A 142 -6.87 -18.15 -9.39
N LYS A 143 -5.83 -17.83 -8.60
CA LYS A 143 -5.87 -17.88 -7.12
C LYS A 143 -6.98 -16.98 -6.58
N MET A 144 -7.14 -15.77 -7.13
CA MET A 144 -8.17 -14.81 -6.74
C MET A 144 -9.60 -15.37 -6.98
N ILE A 145 -9.84 -15.95 -8.15
CA ILE A 145 -11.15 -16.56 -8.48
C ILE A 145 -11.43 -17.76 -7.56
N ASN A 146 -10.44 -18.66 -7.41
CA ASN A 146 -10.59 -19.90 -6.64
C ASN A 146 -10.81 -19.65 -5.14
N CYS A 147 -10.32 -18.54 -4.59
CA CYS A 147 -10.56 -18.17 -3.19
C CYS A 147 -11.88 -17.39 -2.98
N GLY A 148 -12.69 -17.24 -4.04
CA GLY A 148 -13.96 -16.52 -4.02
C GLY A 148 -13.82 -15.01 -3.92
N CYS A 149 -12.64 -14.45 -4.19
CA CYS A 149 -12.43 -13.01 -4.22
C CYS A 149 -12.94 -12.47 -5.57
N ARG A 150 -14.09 -11.79 -5.55
CA ARG A 150 -14.71 -11.26 -6.77
C ARG A 150 -13.84 -10.16 -7.40
N PRO A 151 -13.43 -10.30 -8.67
CA PRO A 151 -12.75 -9.23 -9.38
C PRO A 151 -13.63 -7.99 -9.52
N ASN A 152 -13.01 -6.83 -9.42
CA ASN A 152 -13.63 -5.54 -9.74
C ASN A 152 -13.07 -5.01 -11.06
N VAL A 153 -13.54 -3.84 -11.47
CA VAL A 153 -13.10 -3.19 -12.72
C VAL A 153 -11.57 -3.07 -12.81
N VAL A 154 -10.89 -2.74 -11.70
CA VAL A 154 -9.43 -2.63 -11.67
C VAL A 154 -8.78 -3.98 -11.95
N ALA A 155 -9.22 -5.05 -11.29
CA ALA A 155 -8.70 -6.39 -11.49
C ALA A 155 -8.90 -6.87 -12.95
N TYR A 156 -10.10 -6.67 -13.52
CA TYR A 156 -10.38 -7.01 -14.92
C TYR A 156 -9.50 -6.20 -15.88
N THR A 157 -9.33 -4.89 -15.63
CA THR A 157 -8.46 -4.03 -16.45
C THR A 157 -7.01 -4.54 -16.44
N CYS A 158 -6.49 -4.94 -15.28
CA CYS A 158 -5.16 -5.54 -15.19
C CYS A 158 -5.07 -6.87 -15.97
N MET A 159 -6.10 -7.71 -15.89
CA MET A 159 -6.10 -9.00 -16.60
C MET A 159 -6.21 -8.84 -18.12
N VAL A 160 -6.99 -7.87 -18.59
CA VAL A 160 -7.07 -7.50 -20.01
C VAL A 160 -5.71 -7.06 -20.53
N ASP A 161 -5.00 -6.20 -19.79
CA ASP A 161 -3.63 -5.79 -20.14
C ASP A 161 -2.69 -7.00 -20.25
N VAL A 162 -2.72 -7.92 -19.28
CA VAL A 162 -1.94 -9.17 -19.30
C VAL A 162 -2.25 -10.00 -20.56
N LEU A 163 -3.52 -10.21 -20.90
CA LEU A 163 -3.91 -10.99 -22.08
C LEU A 163 -3.50 -10.32 -23.39
N CYS A 164 -3.62 -8.99 -23.48
CA CYS A 164 -3.12 -8.22 -24.62
C CYS A 164 -1.60 -8.38 -24.78
N GLN A 165 -0.83 -8.32 -23.69
CA GLN A 165 0.62 -8.56 -23.72
C GLN A 165 0.97 -10.00 -24.13
N MET A 166 0.11 -10.97 -23.83
CA MET A 166 0.21 -12.35 -24.33
C MET A 166 -0.28 -12.54 -25.78
N SER A 167 -0.77 -11.49 -26.46
CA SER A 167 -1.45 -11.58 -27.77
C SER A 167 -2.71 -12.47 -27.79
N MET A 168 -3.37 -12.66 -26.64
CA MET A 168 -4.61 -13.43 -26.50
C MET A 168 -5.84 -12.53 -26.62
N PHE A 169 -5.99 -11.84 -27.75
CA PHE A 169 -7.00 -10.78 -27.91
C PHE A 169 -8.43 -11.29 -27.78
N ASP A 170 -8.76 -12.48 -28.29
CA ASP A 170 -10.10 -13.07 -28.18
C ASP A 170 -10.54 -13.18 -26.71
N ARG A 171 -9.64 -13.68 -25.85
CA ARG A 171 -9.91 -13.78 -24.41
C ARG A 171 -9.97 -12.44 -23.71
N ALA A 172 -9.24 -11.44 -24.23
CA ALA A 172 -9.30 -10.09 -23.70
C ALA A 172 -10.65 -9.43 -24.01
N PHE A 173 -11.21 -9.66 -25.20
CA PHE A 173 -12.56 -9.25 -25.58
C PHE A 173 -13.63 -9.96 -24.75
N ASP A 174 -13.52 -11.28 -24.59
CA ASP A 174 -14.46 -12.08 -23.76
C ASP A 174 -14.56 -11.59 -22.30
N LEU A 175 -13.53 -10.92 -21.77
CA LEU A 175 -13.52 -10.38 -20.41
C LEU A 175 -14.26 -9.04 -20.25
N ILE A 176 -14.48 -8.31 -21.35
CA ILE A 176 -15.07 -6.97 -21.33
C ILE A 176 -16.45 -6.89 -22.00
N ASP A 177 -16.88 -7.96 -22.68
CA ASP A 177 -18.24 -8.14 -23.22
C ASP A 177 -19.26 -8.52 -22.14
#